data_AF-A0AAW5N1C8-F1
#
_entry.id   AF-A0AAW5N1C8-F1
#
_cell.length_a   1.000
_cell.length_b   1.000
_cell.length_c   1.000
_cell.angle_alpha   90.00
_cell.angle_beta   90.00
_cell.angle_gamma   90.00
#
_symmetry.space_group_name_H-M   'P 1'
#
loop_
_entity.id
_entity.type
_entity.pdbx_description
1 polymer ?
#
loop_
_entity_poly.entity_id
_entity_poly.type
_entity_poly.pdbx_seq_one_letter_code
_entity_poly.pdbx_strand_id
1 'polypeptide(L)'
;KGGIVNRSLLNYEAGLQLKHLGMDIDPDTPLKYLSIGQWQMVEIAKALARNAKIIAFDEPTSSLSAREIDNLFRVIRELRKEGRVI
;
A
#
# COMPACT_ATOMS: atom_id res chain seq x y z
N LYS A 1 30.47 1.11 -3.59
CA LYS A 1 29.59 2.29 -3.70
C LYS A 1 28.94 2.52 -2.33
N GLY A 2 29.37 3.54 -1.58
CA GLY A 2 28.74 3.90 -0.30
C GLY A 2 27.73 5.01 -0.54
N GLY A 3 26.44 4.67 -0.62
CA GLY A 3 25.37 5.65 -0.71
C GLY A 3 24.87 6.02 0.69
N ILE A 4 24.60 7.30 0.92
CA ILE A 4 23.90 7.76 2.13
C ILE A 4 22.41 7.64 1.85
N VAL A 5 21.69 6.91 2.69
CA VAL A 5 20.23 6.78 2.63
C VAL A 5 19.61 7.71 3.66
N ASN A 6 18.85 8.71 3.19
CA ASN A 6 18.07 9.55 4.09
C ASN A 6 16.79 8.80 4.53
N ARG A 7 16.88 8.09 5.66
CA ARG A 7 15.76 7.31 6.20
C ARG A 7 14.57 8.17 6.61
N SER A 8 14.82 9.37 7.13
CA SER A 8 13.75 10.28 7.55
C SER A 8 12.90 10.71 6.36
N LEU A 9 13.53 11.03 5.22
CA LEU A 9 12.82 11.33 3.99
C LEU A 9 12.03 10.12 3.46
N LEU A 10 12.64 8.93 3.45
CA LEU A 10 11.96 7.70 3.01
C LEU A 10 10.73 7.39 3.86
N ASN A 11 10.83 7.50 5.18
CA ASN A 11 9.72 7.24 6.08
C ASN A 11 8.62 8.29 5.93
N TYR A 12 8.99 9.55 5.72
CA TYR A 12 8.03 10.62 5.43
C TYR A 12 7.24 10.33 4.13
N GLU A 13 7.93 10.02 3.03
CA GLU A 13 7.30 9.69 1.75
C GLU A 13 6.41 8.44 1.87
N ALA A 14 6.89 7.38 2.53
CA ALA A 14 6.11 6.18 2.79
C ALA A 14 4.84 6.49 3.58
N GLY A 15 4.93 7.32 4.63
CA GLY A 15 3.79 7.75 5.43
C GLY A 15 2.74 8.52 4.62
N LEU A 16 3.16 9.37 3.67
CA LEU A 16 2.24 10.05 2.75
C LEU A 16 1.48 9.07 1.85
N GLN A 17 2.17 8.06 1.30
CA GLN A 17 1.54 7.06 0.45
C GLN A 17 0.55 6.18 1.23
N LEU A 18 0.93 5.73 2.42
CA LEU A 18 0.05 4.94 3.30
C LEU A 18 -1.20 5.73 3.69
N LYS A 19 -1.04 7.00 4.06
CA LYS A 19 -2.19 7.89 4.35
C LYS A 19 -3.09 8.10 3.14
N HIS A 20 -2.53 8.22 1.93
CA HIS A 20 -3.31 8.37 0.71
C HIS A 20 -4.24 7.17 0.47
N LEU A 21 -3.82 5.96 0.87
CA LEU A 21 -4.65 4.75 0.84
C LEU A 21 -5.60 4.61 2.05
N GLY A 22 -5.68 5.64 2.90
CA GLY A 22 -6.48 5.65 4.12
C GLY A 22 -5.95 4.70 5.19
N MET A 23 -4.65 4.41 5.19
CA MET A 23 -4.00 3.57 6.19
C MET A 23 -3.34 4.41 7.27
N ASP A 24 -3.55 4.01 8.52
CA ASP A 24 -2.83 4.53 9.67
C ASP A 24 -1.81 3.49 10.14
N ILE A 25 -0.69 3.40 9.42
CA ILE A 25 0.42 2.51 9.73
C ILE A 25 1.67 3.36 9.84
N ASP A 26 2.41 3.18 10.94
CA ASP A 26 3.75 3.74 11.08
C ASP A 26 4.71 3.01 10.09
N PRO A 27 5.34 3.73 9.15
CA PRO A 27 6.29 3.16 8.19
C PRO A 27 7.47 2.41 8.81
N ASP A 28 7.82 2.70 10.07
CA ASP A 28 8.87 1.98 10.79
C ASP A 28 8.38 0.65 11.40
N THR A 29 7.08 0.36 11.33
CA THR A 29 6.50 -0.90 11.84
C THR A 29 6.99 -2.09 11.01
N PRO A 30 7.66 -3.09 11.62
CA PRO A 30 8.05 -4.29 10.88
C PRO A 30 6.84 -5.08 10.38
N LEU A 31 6.89 -5.56 9.13
CA LEU A 31 5.78 -6.28 8.49
C LEU A 31 5.21 -7.42 9.35
N LYS A 32 6.04 -8.17 10.08
CA LYS A 32 5.59 -9.27 10.96
C LYS A 32 4.54 -8.88 12.02
N TYR A 33 4.36 -7.59 12.30
CA TYR A 33 3.35 -7.08 13.23
C TYR A 33 2.08 -6.57 12.55
N LEU A 34 2.05 -6.56 11.21
CA LEU A 34 0.92 -6.14 10.42
C LEU A 34 0.04 -7.36 10.07
N SER A 35 -1.27 -7.15 9.96
CA SER A 35 -2.20 -8.15 9.44
C SER A 35 -1.94 -8.43 7.96
N ILE A 36 -2.49 -9.55 7.46
CA ILE A 36 -2.39 -9.89 6.03
C ILE A 36 -3.01 -8.79 5.15
N GLY A 37 -4.12 -8.18 5.58
CA GLY A 37 -4.71 -7.04 4.89
C GLY A 37 -3.80 -5.82 4.86
N GLN A 38 -3.15 -5.52 5.99
CA GLN A 38 -2.17 -4.45 6.03
C GLN A 38 -0.96 -4.73 5.11
N TRP A 39 -0.50 -5.98 5.00
CA TRP A 39 0.58 -6.34 4.06
C TRP A 39 0.18 -6.04 2.63
N GLN A 40 -1.02 -6.46 2.25
CA GLN A 40 -1.50 -6.27 0.89
C GLN A 40 -1.65 -4.79 0.53
N MET A 41 -2.11 -3.99 1.48
CA MET A 41 -2.20 -2.55 1.30
C MET A 41 -0.83 -1.86 1.22
N VAL A 42 0.18 -2.33 1.97
CA VAL A 42 1.58 -1.90 1.83
C VAL A 42 2.13 -2.25 0.44
N GLU A 43 1.81 -3.42 -0.11
CA GLU A 43 2.21 -3.81 -1.46
C GLU A 43 1.59 -2.90 -2.53
N ILE A 44 0.32 -2.52 -2.37
CA ILE A 44 -0.36 -1.54 -3.23
C ILE A 44 0.35 -0.19 -3.14
N ALA A 45 0.62 0.32 -1.92
CA ALA A 45 1.35 1.58 -1.72
C ALA A 45 2.72 1.56 -2.43
N LYS A 46 3.44 0.44 -2.31
CA LYS A 46 4.74 0.26 -2.95
C LYS A 46 4.64 0.26 -4.48
N ALA A 47 3.61 -0.35 -5.05
CA ALA A 47 3.37 -0.33 -6.50
C ALA A 47 3.08 1.10 -7.00
N LEU A 48 2.24 1.84 -6.28
CA LEU A 48 1.87 3.21 -6.63
C LEU A 48 3.04 4.18 -6.50
N ALA A 49 3.85 4.06 -5.45
CA ALA A 49 5.07 4.84 -5.27
C ALA A 49 6.07 4.65 -6.42
N ARG A 50 5.99 3.53 -7.12
CA ARG A 50 6.81 3.23 -8.31
C ARG A 50 6.15 3.69 -9.62
N ASN A 51 5.10 4.51 -9.56
CA ASN A 51 4.31 4.98 -10.70
C ASN A 51 3.75 3.81 -11.55
N ALA A 52 3.29 2.74 -10.91
CA ALA A 52 2.60 1.66 -11.63
C ALA A 52 1.37 2.21 -12.38
N LYS A 53 1.30 1.92 -13.68
CA LYS A 53 0.18 2.30 -14.56
C LYS A 53 -0.92 1.25 -14.60
N ILE A 54 -0.58 0.00 -14.29
CA ILE A 54 -1.48 -1.15 -14.30
C ILE A 54 -1.14 -1.97 -13.05
N ILE A 55 -2.18 -2.30 -12.29
CA ILE A 55 -2.09 -3.20 -11.14
C ILE A 55 -3.10 -4.33 -11.38
N ALA A 56 -2.62 -5.57 -11.38
CA ALA A 56 -3.44 -6.77 -11.45
C ALA A 56 -3.47 -7.43 -10.07
N PHE A 57 -4.66 -7.84 -9.66
CA PHE A 57 -4.90 -8.48 -8.36
C PHE A 57 -5.29 -9.94 -8.59
N ASP A 58 -4.51 -10.88 -8.06
CA ASP A 58 -4.83 -12.31 -8.06
C ASP A 58 -5.28 -12.73 -6.66
N GLU A 59 -6.46 -13.33 -6.56
CA GLU A 59 -7.11 -13.76 -5.30
C GLU A 59 -6.97 -12.78 -4.10
N PRO A 60 -7.32 -11.49 -4.28
CA PRO A 60 -6.89 -10.45 -3.35
C PRO A 60 -7.66 -10.41 -2.03
N THR A 61 -8.63 -11.29 -1.81
CA THR A 61 -9.50 -11.29 -0.63
C THR A 61 -9.45 -12.59 0.17
N SER A 62 -8.70 -13.59 -0.30
CA SER A 62 -8.72 -14.99 0.19
C SER A 62 -8.34 -15.16 1.67
N SER A 63 -7.76 -14.13 2.30
CA SER A 63 -7.26 -14.16 3.67
C SER A 63 -7.62 -12.91 4.49
N LEU A 64 -8.57 -12.10 3.99
CA LEU A 64 -8.93 -10.80 4.59
C LEU A 64 -10.23 -10.88 5.38
N SER A 65 -10.31 -10.11 6.47
CA SER A 65 -11.58 -9.87 7.17
C SER A 65 -12.49 -8.93 6.34
N ALA A 66 -13.80 -8.94 6.61
CA ALA A 66 -14.76 -8.10 5.90
C ALA A 66 -14.39 -6.60 5.91
N ARG A 67 -13.88 -6.10 7.04
CA ARG A 67 -13.42 -4.70 7.18
C ARG A 67 -12.19 -4.40 6.32
N GLU A 68 -11.27 -5.35 6.19
CA GLU A 68 -10.07 -5.23 5.35
C GLU A 68 -10.45 -5.30 3.86
N ILE A 69 -11.39 -6.16 3.49
CA ILE A 69 -11.94 -6.27 2.15
C ILE A 69 -12.57 -4.93 1.71
N ASP A 70 -13.37 -4.29 2.57
CA ASP A 70 -14.00 -3.00 2.25
C ASP A 70 -12.97 -1.89 2.00
N ASN A 71 -11.92 -1.83 2.81
CA ASN A 71 -10.83 -0.87 2.63
C ASN A 71 -10.05 -1.13 1.33
N LEU A 72 -9.72 -2.40 1.05
CA LEU A 72 -9.05 -2.79 -0.19
C LEU A 72 -9.88 -2.40 -1.41
N PHE A 73 -11.17 -2.74 -1.44
CA PHE A 73 -12.03 -2.38 -2.56
C PHE A 73 -12.26 -0.87 -2.68
N ARG A 74 -12.25 -0.11 -1.58
CA ARG A 74 -12.27 1.36 -1.65
C ARG A 74 -11.07 1.87 -2.43
N VAL A 75 -9.88 1.39 -2.10
CA VAL A 75 -8.65 1.79 -2.77
C VAL A 75 -8.61 1.32 -4.22
N ILE A 76 -8.99 0.08 -4.52
CA ILE A 76 -9.09 -0.41 -5.90
C ILE A 76 -10.02 0.49 -6.75
N ARG A 77 -11.16 0.92 -6.19
CA ARG A 77 -12.09 1.84 -6.87
C ARG A 77 -11.47 3.22 -7.11
N GLU A 78 -10.69 3.76 -6.17
CA GLU A 78 -9.97 5.02 -6.34
C GLU A 78 -8.92 4.91 -7.44
N LEU A 79 -8.10 3.86 -7.40
CA LEU A 79 -7.08 3.61 -8.41
C LEU A 79 -7.65 3.38 -9.81
N ARG A 80 -8.84 2.75 -9.90
CA ARG A 80 -9.56 2.61 -11.17
C ARG A 80 -10.02 3.98 -11.70
N LYS A 81 -10.48 4.90 -10.84
CA LYS A 81 -10.84 6.27 -11.26
C LYS A 81 -9.63 7.04 -11.79
N GLU A 82 -8.44 6.75 -11.27
CA GLU A 82 -7.17 7.29 -11.76
C GLU A 82 -6.65 6.63 -13.04
N GLY A 83 -7.34 5.59 -13.55
CA GLY A 83 -6.95 4.86 -14.76
C GLY A 83 -5.76 3.92 -14.56
N ARG A 84 -5.53 3.43 -13.33
CA ARG A 84 -4.33 2.66 -12.94
C ARG A 84 -4.55 1.15 -12.75
N VAL A 85 -5.75 0.62 -12.98
CA VAL A 85 -6.14 -0.77 -12.67
C VAL A 85 -6.82 -1.43 -13.87
N ILE A 86 -6.51 -2.70 -14.12
CA ILE A 86 -7.16 -3.60 -15.10
C ILE A 86 -7.64 -4.85 -14.37
#